data_AF-A0A938EWA3-F1
#
_entry.id   AF-A0A938EWA3-F1
#
_cell.length_a   1.000
_cell.length_b   1.000
_cell.length_c   1.000
_cell.angle_alpha   90.00
_cell.angle_beta   90.00
_cell.angle_gamma   90.00
#
_symmetry.space_group_name_H-M   'P 1'
#
loop_
_entity.id
_entity.type
_entity.pdbx_description
1 polymer ?
#
loop_
_entity_poly.entity_id
_entity_poly.type
_entity_poly.pdbx_seq_one_letter_code
_entity_poly.pdbx_strand_id
1 'polypeptide(L)'
;MPFNDDDNFDYEEKRKQESDEDFFGKYPPEKESEYGDEEPVKEEDEDIEESFFKDSDFDLKGYREEEYDEYGARSSKARERGRKRKVIISTLVIMSVLVLAAIGIVFGFRYIKNKYFSGTIETTTGEEEAIVVPSSLKLGRDLNIVISCAQDSLLEPRINSVFYSQYTSSKSELITLCFPVNTLFEIPGFGLDSLDRSVEYGGMELLGLTVESNIGMDIDNYLLLDVANVVNKLEGIKLELDKDITITDDDGSKVELKQGENILNGDDALTFLKYFNGTTADISISDIKKQKLLFDSIMIKIAGTKEEDLTRNLTKINDYVDTDLNLEELSGFISTISQLTKEQNKVYVLDGRVEPLEEGNLVFVPDISRVFDIFKQQVLVEDETDEFETGPTLSLSVLNGVGIKGIAKKTSEIFIGLKYSDGTLKFNVTTIADADNYNYADTQIILKSDDEAIMKAAEGIKNVMLAGSITIQDGDSQNTDIVIIIGKDFNYDKAVEALQASTSETTSESSETAETTTGESAGEGVIFTVNVLNGEGTAGIAKTVSGILKENLNKDTKTIEVKEAKDADSFNYNITKILTHTDKEGIENVASKIKEVLGVGTISSSSDNPDKVDITVIIGSDYTK
;
A
#
# COMPACT_ATOMS: atom_id res chain seq x y z
N MET A 1 29.78 -60.30 15.67
CA MET A 1 29.44 -61.32 16.68
C MET A 1 29.60 -60.69 18.06
N PRO A 2 28.67 -60.97 18.98
CA PRO A 2 28.20 -60.03 20.00
C PRO A 2 28.80 -60.33 21.38
N PHE A 3 28.61 -59.41 22.32
CA PHE A 3 28.60 -59.71 23.75
C PHE A 3 27.43 -58.98 24.40
N ASN A 4 26.41 -59.77 24.72
CA ASN A 4 25.54 -59.55 25.88
C ASN A 4 26.32 -59.99 27.14
N ASP A 5 25.98 -59.37 28.26
CA ASP A 5 25.62 -59.97 29.56
C ASP A 5 25.52 -58.78 30.54
N ASP A 6 24.29 -58.40 30.90
CA ASP A 6 23.58 -58.84 32.10
C ASP A 6 24.21 -58.29 33.39
N ASP A 7 23.52 -57.35 34.03
CA ASP A 7 23.38 -57.41 35.48
C ASP A 7 22.06 -56.76 35.95
N ASN A 8 21.46 -57.51 36.85
CA ASN A 8 20.08 -57.52 37.30
C ASN A 8 19.99 -56.86 38.67
N PHE A 9 19.04 -55.96 38.92
CA PHE A 9 18.58 -55.65 40.29
C PHE A 9 17.11 -55.24 40.31
N ASP A 10 16.29 -56.21 40.69
CA ASP A 10 14.92 -56.08 41.18
C ASP A 10 14.86 -55.28 42.50
N TYR A 11 13.87 -54.40 42.64
CA TYR A 11 13.12 -54.17 43.88
C TYR A 11 11.73 -53.62 43.53
N GLU A 12 10.71 -54.47 43.70
CA GLU A 12 9.31 -54.05 43.85
C GLU A 12 9.12 -53.25 45.16
N GLU A 13 8.36 -52.15 45.13
CA GLU A 13 7.23 -51.98 46.06
C GLU A 13 6.25 -50.86 45.68
N LYS A 14 4.97 -51.17 45.90
CA LYS A 14 3.73 -50.45 45.59
C LYS A 14 3.53 -49.15 46.39
N ARG A 15 3.04 -48.08 45.73
CA ARG A 15 2.08 -47.07 46.30
C ARG A 15 1.25 -46.49 45.14
N LYS A 16 -0.01 -46.88 44.98
CA LYS A 16 -1.27 -46.41 45.60
C LYS A 16 -1.75 -45.05 45.07
N GLN A 17 -2.90 -45.14 44.39
CA GLN A 17 -3.86 -44.11 44.01
C GLN A 17 -4.10 -43.08 45.12
N GLU A 18 -4.09 -41.80 44.75
CA GLU A 18 -4.63 -40.71 45.55
C GLU A 18 -6.02 -40.35 45.03
N SER A 19 -7.03 -40.68 45.84
CA SER A 19 -8.35 -40.08 45.84
C SER A 19 -8.57 -39.46 47.22
N ASP A 20 -9.52 -38.52 47.27
CA ASP A 20 -10.17 -37.93 48.44
C ASP A 20 -9.74 -36.48 48.72
N GLU A 21 -10.53 -35.58 48.11
CA GLU A 21 -11.37 -34.58 48.79
C GLU A 21 -11.11 -34.39 50.29
N ASP A 22 -10.79 -33.16 50.72
CA ASP A 22 -11.70 -32.38 51.57
C ASP A 22 -11.21 -30.95 51.89
N PHE A 23 -12.19 -30.06 51.99
CA PHE A 23 -12.34 -28.99 52.99
C PHE A 23 -12.18 -27.47 52.65
N PHE A 24 -13.33 -26.90 52.28
CA PHE A 24 -13.99 -25.66 52.76
C PHE A 24 -13.61 -24.24 52.27
N GLY A 25 -14.63 -23.58 51.70
CA GLY A 25 -14.72 -22.11 51.56
C GLY A 25 -15.95 -21.64 50.77
N LYS A 26 -17.15 -21.76 51.36
CA LYS A 26 -18.49 -21.48 50.79
C LYS A 26 -18.77 -20.00 50.45
N TYR A 27 -19.46 -19.74 49.34
CA TYR A 27 -20.51 -18.71 49.18
C TYR A 27 -21.64 -19.23 48.25
N PRO A 28 -22.90 -18.81 48.42
CA PRO A 28 -24.10 -19.60 48.11
C PRO A 28 -24.73 -19.30 46.73
N PRO A 29 -25.56 -20.20 46.18
CA PRO A 29 -26.41 -19.89 45.03
C PRO A 29 -27.83 -19.47 45.44
N GLU A 30 -28.41 -18.65 44.55
CA GLU A 30 -29.77 -18.11 44.56
C GLU A 30 -30.82 -19.21 44.32
N LYS A 31 -32.00 -19.00 44.92
CA LYS A 31 -33.18 -19.86 44.75
C LYS A 31 -34.06 -19.30 43.65
N GLU A 32 -34.33 -20.11 42.63
CA GLU A 32 -35.50 -19.99 41.76
C GLU A 32 -36.73 -20.59 42.47
N SER A 33 -37.88 -19.91 42.37
CA SER A 33 -39.19 -20.45 42.74
C SER A 33 -40.19 -20.21 41.61
N GLU A 34 -40.40 -21.29 40.85
CA GLU A 34 -41.66 -21.84 40.32
C GLU A 34 -42.94 -20.98 40.45
N TYR A 35 -43.53 -20.65 39.29
CA TYR A 35 -44.88 -20.11 39.13
C TYR A 35 -45.91 -21.24 39.16
N GLY A 36 -47.03 -21.00 39.85
CA GLY A 36 -48.23 -21.85 39.79
C GLY A 36 -49.48 -20.98 39.84
N ASP A 37 -50.33 -21.16 38.84
CA ASP A 37 -51.62 -20.51 38.59
C ASP A 37 -52.68 -20.81 39.66
N GLU A 38 -53.58 -19.87 39.92
CA GLU A 38 -55.04 -19.98 39.69
C GLU A 38 -55.83 -18.80 40.33
N GLU A 39 -56.69 -18.21 39.48
CA GLU A 39 -57.70 -17.16 39.63
C GLU A 39 -58.91 -17.53 40.55
N PRO A 40 -60.01 -16.72 40.63
CA PRO A 40 -60.18 -15.26 40.78
C PRO A 40 -61.24 -14.93 41.87
N VAL A 41 -61.73 -13.68 41.95
CA VAL A 41 -63.17 -13.28 41.99
C VAL A 41 -63.40 -11.91 42.68
N LYS A 42 -63.89 -10.95 41.86
CA LYS A 42 -64.91 -9.88 42.07
C LYS A 42 -64.63 -8.74 43.08
N GLU A 43 -65.09 -7.51 42.92
CA GLU A 43 -65.99 -6.79 41.98
C GLU A 43 -65.79 -5.28 42.32
N GLU A 44 -65.96 -4.39 41.32
CA GLU A 44 -66.66 -3.07 41.38
C GLU A 44 -66.18 -2.01 42.41
N ASP A 45 -66.17 -0.70 42.19
CA ASP A 45 -66.63 0.19 41.12
C ASP A 45 -66.15 1.62 41.46
N GLU A 46 -66.28 2.52 40.48
CA GLU A 46 -66.52 3.96 40.60
C GLU A 46 -65.36 4.93 40.94
N ASP A 47 -64.89 5.61 39.88
CA ASP A 47 -64.95 7.06 39.67
C ASP A 47 -64.94 8.00 40.89
N ILE A 48 -64.05 9.02 40.86
CA ILE A 48 -64.45 10.44 40.89
C ILE A 48 -63.23 11.32 40.55
N GLU A 49 -63.51 12.26 39.66
CA GLU A 49 -62.68 13.33 39.12
C GLU A 49 -62.18 14.38 40.13
N GLU A 50 -61.23 15.16 39.62
CA GLU A 50 -61.14 16.62 39.73
C GLU A 50 -60.31 17.26 40.86
N SER A 51 -59.14 17.77 40.43
CA SER A 51 -58.72 19.18 40.52
C SER A 51 -58.44 19.82 41.89
N PHE A 52 -57.26 20.42 42.05
CA PHE A 52 -57.05 21.88 42.19
C PHE A 52 -55.65 22.20 42.77
N PHE A 53 -54.96 23.11 42.09
CA PHE A 53 -53.72 23.78 42.51
C PHE A 53 -53.81 24.41 43.92
N LYS A 54 -52.69 24.50 44.67
CA LYS A 54 -51.85 25.72 44.80
C LYS A 54 -50.80 25.65 45.91
N ASP A 55 -49.73 26.40 45.63
CA ASP A 55 -48.54 26.69 46.44
C ASP A 55 -48.77 27.42 47.78
N SER A 56 -47.76 27.25 48.65
CA SER A 56 -47.11 28.22 49.56
C SER A 56 -47.96 29.10 50.49
N ASP A 57 -47.75 28.97 51.81
CA ASP A 57 -47.07 29.98 52.66
C ASP A 57 -47.13 29.64 54.17
N PHE A 58 -46.24 30.30 54.94
CA PHE A 58 -46.26 30.59 56.40
C PHE A 58 -45.42 29.76 57.40
N ASP A 59 -44.16 30.16 57.56
CA ASP A 59 -43.56 30.90 58.70
C ASP A 59 -43.78 30.42 60.16
N LEU A 60 -42.68 30.09 60.88
CA LEU A 60 -42.60 30.33 62.34
C LEU A 60 -41.14 30.49 62.85
N LYS A 61 -40.96 31.58 63.59
CA LYS A 61 -39.76 32.10 64.28
C LYS A 61 -39.21 31.22 65.42
N GLY A 62 -37.89 31.28 65.59
CA GLY A 62 -37.25 31.82 66.80
C GLY A 62 -36.74 30.85 67.87
N TYR A 63 -35.43 30.90 68.16
CA TYR A 63 -34.89 31.26 69.48
C TYR A 63 -33.44 31.74 69.34
N ARG A 64 -33.10 32.75 70.12
CA ARG A 64 -31.89 33.59 70.13
C ARG A 64 -31.07 33.23 71.36
N GLU A 65 -29.74 33.22 71.25
CA GLU A 65 -28.85 33.81 72.25
C GLU A 65 -27.49 34.17 71.63
N GLU A 66 -27.06 35.39 71.92
CA GLU A 66 -25.87 36.10 71.41
C GLU A 66 -24.75 35.99 72.45
N GLU A 67 -23.47 35.92 72.03
CA GLU A 67 -22.38 36.61 72.76
C GLU A 67 -21.12 36.82 71.89
N TYR A 68 -20.34 37.84 72.27
CA TYR A 68 -19.53 38.75 71.45
C TYR A 68 -18.07 38.34 71.10
N ASP A 69 -17.64 38.89 69.96
CA ASP A 69 -16.33 39.32 69.40
C ASP A 69 -14.94 38.99 70.03
N GLU A 70 -14.00 38.72 69.09
CA GLU A 70 -12.66 39.33 68.91
C GLU A 70 -11.35 38.47 69.02
N TYR A 71 -10.49 38.68 68.01
CA TYR A 71 -9.05 38.34 67.82
C TYR A 71 -8.55 36.90 67.63
N GLY A 72 -7.80 36.69 66.53
CA GLY A 72 -6.75 35.66 66.49
C GLY A 72 -6.42 35.05 65.12
N ALA A 73 -5.67 35.77 64.30
CA ALA A 73 -5.05 35.25 63.08
C ALA A 73 -4.23 33.97 63.34
N ARG A 74 -4.66 32.82 62.80
CA ARG A 74 -3.82 31.62 62.53
C ARG A 74 -4.63 30.56 61.77
N SER A 75 -4.65 30.63 60.44
CA SER A 75 -4.77 29.43 59.55
C SER A 75 -4.74 29.85 58.07
N SER A 76 -3.59 30.32 57.58
CA SER A 76 -3.40 30.62 56.15
C SER A 76 -2.73 29.49 55.36
N LYS A 77 -2.72 28.25 55.86
CA LYS A 77 -2.11 27.11 55.12
C LYS A 77 -2.98 25.86 54.93
N ALA A 78 -4.25 25.86 55.35
CA ALA A 78 -5.16 24.74 55.10
C ALA A 78 -6.12 24.94 53.90
N ARG A 79 -6.25 26.17 53.39
CA ARG A 79 -7.30 26.52 52.40
C ARG A 79 -6.88 26.42 50.93
N GLU A 80 -5.60 26.13 50.65
CA GLU A 80 -5.10 26.01 49.27
C GLU A 80 -5.16 24.58 48.70
N ARG A 81 -5.18 23.55 49.57
CA ARG A 81 -5.27 22.13 49.13
C ARG A 81 -6.68 21.70 48.74
N GLY A 82 -7.71 22.34 49.28
CA GLY A 82 -9.12 22.06 48.94
C GLY A 82 -9.56 22.64 47.59
N ARG A 83 -9.00 23.77 47.16
CA ARG A 83 -9.30 24.38 45.84
C ARG A 83 -8.61 23.62 44.70
N LYS A 84 -7.35 23.22 44.86
CA LYS A 84 -6.62 22.44 43.83
C LYS A 84 -7.23 21.05 43.60
N ARG A 85 -7.67 20.35 44.67
CA ARG A 85 -8.40 19.07 44.52
C ARG A 85 -9.76 19.24 43.84
N LYS A 86 -10.51 20.31 44.14
CA LYS A 86 -11.80 20.56 43.46
C LYS A 86 -11.63 20.87 41.97
N VAL A 87 -10.55 21.56 41.59
CA VAL A 87 -10.24 21.82 40.16
C VAL A 87 -9.81 20.53 39.46
N ILE A 88 -8.94 19.71 40.06
CA ILE A 88 -8.51 18.43 39.47
C ILE A 88 -9.69 17.46 39.30
N ILE A 89 -10.56 17.38 40.31
CA ILE A 89 -11.77 16.54 40.24
C ILE A 89 -12.74 17.10 39.19
N SER A 90 -12.92 18.42 39.07
CA SER A 90 -13.81 18.97 38.04
C SER A 90 -13.25 18.76 36.63
N THR A 91 -11.93 18.86 36.42
CA THR A 91 -11.31 18.53 35.13
C THR A 91 -11.46 17.06 34.77
N LEU A 92 -11.33 16.14 35.74
CA LEU A 92 -11.55 14.71 35.50
C LEU A 92 -13.02 14.39 35.16
N VAL A 93 -13.98 15.04 35.82
CA VAL A 93 -15.40 14.89 35.51
C VAL A 93 -15.74 15.48 34.14
N ILE A 94 -15.15 16.63 33.77
CA ILE A 94 -15.34 17.21 32.44
C ILE A 94 -14.74 16.29 31.37
N MET A 95 -13.54 15.73 31.61
CA MET A 95 -12.94 14.75 30.70
C MET A 95 -13.79 13.47 30.58
N SER A 96 -14.34 12.95 31.69
CA SER A 96 -15.20 11.76 31.61
C SER A 96 -16.50 12.05 30.86
N VAL A 97 -17.07 13.25 31.00
CA VAL A 97 -18.25 13.68 30.24
C VAL A 97 -17.91 13.85 28.76
N LEU A 98 -16.74 14.38 28.41
CA LEU A 98 -16.29 14.49 27.03
C LEU A 98 -16.04 13.11 26.40
N VAL A 99 -15.46 12.17 27.14
CA VAL A 99 -15.29 10.79 26.69
C VAL A 99 -16.64 10.11 26.49
N LEU A 100 -17.58 10.25 27.42
CA LEU A 100 -18.95 9.71 27.28
C LEU A 100 -19.70 10.37 26.11
N ALA A 101 -19.49 11.66 25.86
CA ALA A 101 -20.05 12.35 24.71
C ALA A 101 -19.43 11.85 23.39
N ALA A 102 -18.12 11.63 23.34
CA ALA A 102 -17.44 11.06 22.18
C ALA A 102 -17.91 9.63 21.90
N ILE A 103 -18.02 8.79 22.93
CA ILE A 103 -18.62 7.44 22.84
C ILE A 103 -20.06 7.55 22.33
N GLY A 104 -20.88 8.45 22.89
CA GLY A 104 -22.25 8.68 22.45
C GLY A 104 -22.35 9.16 20.99
N ILE A 105 -21.43 9.98 20.53
CA ILE A 105 -21.35 10.43 19.13
C ILE A 105 -20.94 9.27 18.23
N VAL A 106 -19.93 8.49 18.58
CA VAL A 106 -19.46 7.33 17.79
C VAL A 106 -20.56 6.26 17.72
N PHE A 107 -21.16 5.87 18.84
CA PHE A 107 -22.24 4.89 18.88
C PHE A 107 -23.54 5.42 18.27
N GLY A 108 -23.82 6.72 18.41
CA GLY A 108 -24.96 7.38 17.77
C GLY A 108 -24.79 7.45 16.25
N PHE A 109 -23.60 7.78 15.77
CA PHE A 109 -23.26 7.77 14.35
C PHE A 109 -23.29 6.35 13.80
N ARG A 110 -22.79 5.35 14.56
CA ARG A 110 -22.90 3.93 14.21
C ARG A 110 -24.35 3.46 14.16
N TYR A 111 -25.19 3.87 15.11
CA TYR A 111 -26.62 3.53 15.12
C TYR A 111 -27.37 4.18 13.96
N ILE A 112 -27.09 5.45 13.65
CA ILE A 112 -27.69 6.17 12.52
C ILE A 112 -27.18 5.58 11.19
N LYS A 113 -25.89 5.29 11.06
CA LYS A 113 -25.32 4.63 9.88
C LYS A 113 -25.92 3.24 9.68
N ASN A 114 -26.01 2.44 10.74
CA ASN A 114 -26.63 1.11 10.67
C ASN A 114 -28.15 1.13 10.43
N LYS A 115 -28.83 2.24 10.74
CA LYS A 115 -30.28 2.39 10.57
C LYS A 115 -30.69 3.07 9.26
N TYR A 116 -29.83 3.93 8.71
CA TYR A 116 -30.14 4.76 7.54
C TYR A 116 -29.18 4.56 6.35
N PHE A 117 -27.99 3.96 6.57
CA PHE A 117 -26.96 3.72 5.55
C PHE A 117 -26.61 2.24 5.35
N SER A 118 -27.05 1.33 6.22
CA SER A 118 -27.22 -0.07 5.81
C SER A 118 -28.38 -0.08 4.84
N GLY A 119 -28.10 -0.30 3.54
CA GLY A 119 -29.10 -0.54 2.50
C GLY A 119 -29.98 -1.71 2.90
N THR A 120 -31.00 -1.42 3.70
CA THR A 120 -31.99 -2.40 4.10
C THR A 120 -32.95 -2.49 2.94
N ILE A 121 -32.84 -3.59 2.20
CA ILE A 121 -33.91 -4.08 1.34
C ILE A 121 -35.18 -4.05 2.20
N GLU A 122 -36.10 -3.16 1.85
CA GLU A 122 -37.40 -3.09 2.52
C GLU A 122 -38.03 -4.48 2.44
N THR A 123 -38.19 -5.10 3.60
CA THR A 123 -38.92 -6.36 3.73
C THR A 123 -40.40 -6.08 3.50
N THR A 124 -40.78 -5.98 2.23
CA THR A 124 -42.17 -6.05 1.82
C THR A 124 -42.47 -7.52 1.61
N THR A 125 -43.26 -8.11 2.50
CA THR A 125 -43.89 -9.41 2.31
C THR A 125 -44.57 -9.46 0.94
N GLY A 126 -44.00 -10.22 0.00
CA GLY A 126 -44.63 -10.57 -1.27
C GLY A 126 -43.65 -10.63 -2.45
N GLU A 127 -43.31 -11.85 -2.87
CA GLU A 127 -42.55 -12.25 -4.06
C GLU A 127 -41.02 -12.03 -4.00
N GLU A 128 -40.27 -13.14 -4.06
CA GLU A 128 -38.81 -13.14 -4.25
C GLU A 128 -38.48 -12.41 -5.56
N GLU A 129 -38.02 -11.16 -5.48
CA GLU A 129 -37.46 -10.46 -6.64
C GLU A 129 -36.21 -11.22 -7.07
N ALA A 130 -36.33 -11.98 -8.16
CA ALA A 130 -35.23 -12.68 -8.77
C ALA A 130 -34.13 -11.67 -9.11
N ILE A 131 -32.91 -11.95 -8.64
CA ILE A 131 -31.70 -11.21 -9.01
C ILE A 131 -31.58 -11.21 -10.54
N VAL A 132 -31.82 -10.07 -11.19
CA VAL A 132 -31.67 -9.93 -12.65
C VAL A 132 -30.21 -9.60 -12.93
N VAL A 133 -29.45 -10.61 -13.36
CA VAL A 133 -28.06 -10.43 -13.80
C VAL A 133 -28.05 -9.85 -15.21
N PRO A 134 -27.31 -8.75 -15.48
CA PRO A 134 -27.24 -8.14 -16.81
C PRO A 134 -26.53 -9.04 -17.83
N SER A 135 -26.84 -8.84 -19.12
CA SER A 135 -26.41 -9.70 -20.23
C SER A 135 -24.90 -9.64 -20.56
N SER A 136 -24.12 -8.80 -19.89
CA SER A 136 -22.66 -8.78 -19.99
C SER A 136 -22.04 -9.13 -18.64
N LEU A 137 -21.55 -10.36 -18.52
CA LEU A 137 -20.91 -10.92 -17.31
C LEU A 137 -19.42 -10.52 -17.18
N LYS A 138 -18.98 -9.45 -17.84
CA LYS A 138 -17.59 -8.98 -17.74
C LYS A 138 -17.55 -7.68 -16.99
N LEU A 139 -16.59 -7.56 -16.07
CA LEU A 139 -16.31 -6.31 -15.39
C LEU A 139 -15.70 -5.35 -16.41
N GLY A 140 -16.49 -4.39 -16.88
CA GLY A 140 -16.12 -3.45 -17.94
C GLY A 140 -15.29 -2.25 -17.48
N ARG A 141 -14.76 -2.29 -16.25
CA ARG A 141 -13.98 -1.22 -15.63
C ARG A 141 -12.79 -1.80 -14.87
N ASP A 142 -11.79 -0.95 -14.67
CA ASP A 142 -10.71 -1.25 -13.74
C ASP A 142 -11.24 -1.23 -12.31
N LEU A 143 -10.62 -2.03 -11.45
CA LEU A 143 -11.08 -2.22 -10.07
C LEU A 143 -9.89 -2.51 -9.16
N ASN A 144 -9.72 -1.68 -8.13
CA ASN A 144 -8.85 -1.98 -7.00
C ASN A 144 -9.71 -2.40 -5.80
N ILE A 145 -9.53 -3.62 -5.32
CA ILE A 145 -10.36 -4.20 -4.26
C ILE A 145 -9.53 -4.86 -3.17
N VAL A 146 -9.89 -4.61 -1.91
CA VAL A 146 -9.40 -5.39 -0.78
C VAL A 146 -10.37 -6.50 -0.46
N ILE A 147 -9.85 -7.71 -0.38
CA ILE A 147 -10.64 -8.92 -0.18
C ILE A 147 -10.18 -9.57 1.13
N SER A 148 -11.13 -9.96 1.98
CA SER A 148 -10.84 -10.71 3.19
C SER A 148 -11.79 -11.89 3.39
N CYS A 149 -11.24 -12.97 3.94
CA CYS A 149 -11.97 -14.18 4.27
C CYS A 149 -12.11 -14.30 5.79
N ALA A 150 -13.34 -14.14 6.28
CA ALA A 150 -13.72 -14.37 7.66
C ALA A 150 -13.94 -15.86 7.94
N GLN A 151 -13.95 -16.21 9.23
CA GLN A 151 -14.20 -17.58 9.69
C GLN A 151 -15.66 -18.00 9.45
N ASP A 152 -16.57 -17.50 10.28
CA ASP A 152 -17.97 -17.93 10.35
C ASP A 152 -18.96 -16.80 10.73
N SER A 153 -18.52 -15.54 10.69
CA SER A 153 -19.33 -14.37 11.04
C SER A 153 -18.87 -13.12 10.30
N LEU A 154 -19.84 -12.35 9.77
CA LEU A 154 -19.61 -11.01 9.20
C LEU A 154 -19.75 -9.88 10.23
N LEU A 155 -20.41 -10.13 11.37
CA LEU A 155 -20.68 -9.08 12.38
C LEU A 155 -19.46 -8.80 13.26
N GLU A 156 -18.73 -9.86 13.61
CA GLU A 156 -17.47 -9.80 14.36
C GLU A 156 -16.42 -10.62 13.61
N PRO A 157 -16.00 -10.15 12.42
CA PRO A 157 -15.21 -10.97 11.52
C PRO A 157 -13.80 -11.17 12.06
N ARG A 158 -13.49 -12.42 12.39
CA ARG A 158 -12.10 -12.88 12.52
C ARG A 158 -11.60 -13.26 11.14
N ILE A 159 -10.56 -12.59 10.66
CA ILE A 159 -10.06 -12.79 9.31
C ILE A 159 -8.85 -13.72 9.29
N ASN A 160 -8.80 -14.62 8.30
CA ASN A 160 -7.67 -15.53 8.11
C ASN A 160 -6.86 -15.22 6.85
N SER A 161 -7.40 -14.37 5.97
CA SER A 161 -6.76 -14.01 4.69
C SER A 161 -7.07 -12.56 4.34
N VAL A 162 -6.07 -11.87 3.80
CA VAL A 162 -6.22 -10.53 3.23
C VAL A 162 -5.51 -10.49 1.88
N PHE A 163 -6.20 -9.96 0.87
CA PHE A 163 -5.68 -9.76 -0.47
C PHE A 163 -5.94 -8.33 -0.91
N TYR A 164 -5.00 -7.74 -1.64
CA TYR A 164 -5.23 -6.57 -2.48
C TYR A 164 -5.21 -7.03 -3.93
N SER A 165 -6.27 -6.77 -4.67
CA SER A 165 -6.44 -7.20 -6.04
C SER A 165 -6.70 -6.00 -6.93
N GLN A 166 -5.90 -5.87 -7.99
CA GLN A 166 -6.06 -4.88 -9.05
C GLN A 166 -6.45 -5.62 -10.33
N TYR A 167 -7.64 -5.33 -10.84
CA TYR A 167 -8.11 -5.80 -12.13
C TYR A 167 -8.02 -4.69 -13.16
N THR A 168 -7.39 -5.01 -14.30
CA THR A 168 -7.33 -4.13 -15.47
C THR A 168 -8.13 -4.72 -16.62
N SER A 169 -9.19 -4.02 -16.98
CA SER A 169 -10.18 -4.42 -17.98
C SER A 169 -9.59 -4.50 -19.39
N SER A 170 -8.69 -3.57 -19.74
CA SER A 170 -8.05 -3.49 -21.06
C SER A 170 -7.22 -4.73 -21.40
N LYS A 171 -6.52 -5.31 -20.41
CA LYS A 171 -5.73 -6.54 -20.55
C LYS A 171 -6.48 -7.80 -20.14
N SER A 172 -7.66 -7.66 -19.51
CA SER A 172 -8.33 -8.73 -18.78
C SER A 172 -7.36 -9.44 -17.83
N GLU A 173 -6.61 -8.66 -17.04
CA GLU A 173 -5.57 -9.14 -16.14
C GLU A 173 -5.90 -8.77 -14.70
N LEU A 174 -5.73 -9.72 -13.79
CA LEU A 174 -5.86 -9.56 -12.35
C LEU A 174 -4.51 -9.78 -11.69
N ILE A 175 -4.00 -8.77 -11.00
CA ILE A 175 -2.82 -8.88 -10.15
C ILE A 175 -3.30 -8.88 -8.70
N THR A 176 -2.94 -9.92 -7.94
CA THR A 176 -3.29 -10.04 -6.52
C THR A 176 -2.03 -10.10 -5.68
N LEU A 177 -1.97 -9.28 -4.63
CA LEU A 177 -0.98 -9.32 -3.57
C LEU A 177 -1.61 -9.90 -2.30
N CYS A 178 -1.08 -11.03 -1.83
CA CYS A 178 -1.50 -11.69 -0.60
C CYS A 178 -0.69 -11.19 0.60
N PHE A 179 -1.37 -10.92 1.71
CA PHE A 179 -0.77 -10.49 2.97
C PHE A 179 -0.88 -11.59 4.03
N PRO A 180 0.20 -11.91 4.76
CA PRO A 180 0.08 -12.54 6.07
C PRO A 180 -0.82 -11.69 6.98
N VAL A 181 -1.73 -12.30 7.72
CA VAL A 181 -2.66 -11.54 8.57
C VAL A 181 -1.96 -10.85 9.76
N ASN A 182 -0.80 -11.35 10.16
CA ASN A 182 0.09 -10.76 11.17
C ASN A 182 1.11 -9.75 10.59
N THR A 183 0.86 -9.22 9.40
CA THR A 183 1.69 -8.16 8.81
C THR A 183 1.65 -6.92 9.69
N LEU A 184 2.83 -6.40 10.06
CA LEU A 184 2.98 -5.22 10.89
C LEU A 184 2.80 -3.95 10.05
N PHE A 185 1.66 -3.30 10.19
CA PHE A 185 1.31 -2.09 9.47
C PHE A 185 0.92 -0.98 10.45
N GLU A 186 1.14 0.28 10.02
CA GLU A 186 0.63 1.43 10.74
C GLU A 186 -0.89 1.49 10.53
N ILE A 187 -1.66 1.22 11.57
CA ILE A 187 -3.12 1.28 11.53
C ILE A 187 -3.55 2.72 11.85
N PRO A 188 -4.26 3.41 10.94
CA PRO A 188 -4.70 4.79 11.17
C PRO A 188 -5.46 4.97 12.49
N GLY A 189 -4.88 5.75 13.41
CA GLY A 189 -5.46 6.04 14.73
C GLY A 189 -5.13 5.05 15.84
N PHE A 190 -4.48 3.92 15.53
CA PHE A 190 -4.10 2.88 16.50
C PHE A 190 -2.58 2.64 16.57
N GLY A 191 -1.83 3.08 15.55
CA GLY A 191 -0.38 2.91 15.47
C GLY A 191 0.01 1.56 14.87
N LEU A 192 1.28 1.19 15.04
CA LEU A 192 1.85 -0.04 14.50
C LEU A 192 1.29 -1.29 15.20
N ASP A 193 0.57 -2.14 14.46
CA ASP A 193 0.01 -3.40 14.96
C ASP A 193 -0.19 -4.41 13.81
N SER A 194 -0.68 -5.62 14.11
CA SER A 194 -0.98 -6.63 13.10
C SER A 194 -2.20 -6.27 12.24
N LEU A 195 -2.11 -6.56 10.94
CA LEU A 195 -3.11 -6.23 9.92
C LEU A 195 -4.52 -6.74 10.26
N ASP A 196 -4.66 -7.94 10.82
CA ASP A 196 -5.95 -8.49 11.25
C ASP A 196 -6.69 -7.62 12.26
N ARG A 197 -5.96 -6.92 13.14
CA ARG A 197 -6.56 -6.09 14.19
C ARG A 197 -7.23 -4.85 13.63
N SER A 198 -6.88 -4.39 12.43
CA SER A 198 -7.60 -3.28 11.80
C SER A 198 -9.08 -3.62 11.59
N VAL A 199 -9.38 -4.89 11.31
CA VAL A 199 -10.76 -5.37 11.17
C VAL A 199 -11.48 -5.39 12.52
N GLU A 200 -10.81 -5.83 13.59
CA GLU A 200 -11.38 -5.80 14.95
C GLU A 200 -11.67 -4.36 15.41
N TYR A 201 -10.83 -3.40 15.01
CA TYR A 201 -10.95 -2.00 15.39
C TYR A 201 -12.00 -1.22 14.60
N GLY A 202 -12.09 -1.45 13.30
CA GLY A 202 -12.89 -0.62 12.40
C GLY A 202 -13.49 -1.33 11.19
N GLY A 203 -13.47 -2.67 11.17
CA GLY A 203 -14.01 -3.46 10.07
C GLY A 203 -13.22 -3.30 8.76
N MET A 204 -13.89 -3.59 7.65
CA MET A 204 -13.28 -3.53 6.31
C MET A 204 -12.87 -2.12 5.89
N GLU A 205 -13.57 -1.08 6.35
CA GLU A 205 -13.20 0.32 6.06
C GLU A 205 -11.81 0.66 6.61
N LEU A 206 -11.51 0.28 7.85
CA LEU A 206 -10.20 0.52 8.44
C LEU A 206 -9.13 -0.42 7.88
N LEU A 207 -9.49 -1.66 7.52
CA LEU A 207 -8.59 -2.55 6.80
C LEU A 207 -8.15 -1.95 5.45
N GLY A 208 -9.11 -1.45 4.66
CA GLY A 208 -8.82 -0.78 3.39
C GLY A 208 -7.84 0.38 3.57
N LEU A 209 -8.12 1.29 4.50
CA LEU A 209 -7.24 2.43 4.80
C LEU A 209 -5.85 2.01 5.30
N THR A 210 -5.79 0.94 6.09
CA THR A 210 -4.52 0.38 6.58
C THR A 210 -3.69 -0.14 5.42
N VAL A 211 -4.29 -0.93 4.52
CA VAL A 211 -3.60 -1.42 3.32
C VAL A 211 -3.18 -0.24 2.44
N GLU A 212 -4.10 0.66 2.08
CA GLU A 212 -3.86 1.83 1.22
C GLU A 212 -2.67 2.66 1.69
N SER A 213 -2.66 3.05 2.97
CA SER A 213 -1.63 3.92 3.54
C SER A 213 -0.25 3.25 3.66
N ASN A 214 -0.20 1.94 3.87
CA ASN A 214 1.07 1.22 4.04
C ASN A 214 1.69 0.80 2.71
N ILE A 215 0.87 0.50 1.68
CA ILE A 215 1.38 0.05 0.38
C ILE A 215 1.37 1.15 -0.69
N GLY A 216 0.70 2.28 -0.44
CA GLY A 216 0.65 3.43 -1.34
C GLY A 216 -0.19 3.21 -2.61
N MET A 217 -1.19 2.33 -2.53
CA MET A 217 -2.07 1.97 -3.65
C MET A 217 -3.52 2.31 -3.32
N ASP A 218 -4.23 2.93 -4.25
CA ASP A 218 -5.64 3.26 -4.09
C ASP A 218 -6.51 1.99 -4.01
N ILE A 219 -7.54 2.05 -3.16
CA ILE A 219 -8.54 0.99 -2.97
C ILE A 219 -9.93 1.58 -3.19
N ASP A 220 -10.66 1.03 -4.17
CA ASP A 220 -11.99 1.53 -4.55
C ASP A 220 -13.11 0.80 -3.81
N ASN A 221 -12.91 -0.50 -3.55
CA ASN A 221 -13.94 -1.41 -3.09
C ASN A 221 -13.41 -2.41 -2.06
N TYR A 222 -14.33 -3.09 -1.37
CA TYR A 222 -13.99 -4.21 -0.49
C TYR A 222 -14.92 -5.42 -0.69
N LEU A 223 -14.42 -6.61 -0.34
CA LEU A 223 -15.19 -7.85 -0.28
C LEU A 223 -14.81 -8.65 0.98
N LEU A 224 -15.78 -8.92 1.83
CA LEU A 224 -15.67 -9.79 3.00
C LEU A 224 -16.55 -11.02 2.81
N LEU A 225 -15.94 -12.21 2.97
CA LEU A 225 -16.61 -13.49 2.79
C LEU A 225 -16.57 -14.32 4.06
N ASP A 226 -17.72 -14.82 4.48
CA ASP A 226 -17.80 -15.90 5.47
C ASP A 226 -17.63 -17.25 4.75
N VAL A 227 -16.40 -17.77 4.80
CA VAL A 227 -16.00 -18.90 3.95
C VAL A 227 -16.69 -20.19 4.36
N ALA A 228 -16.81 -20.48 5.66
CA ALA A 228 -17.41 -21.72 6.12
C ALA A 228 -18.87 -21.84 5.65
N ASN A 229 -19.66 -20.77 5.82
CA ASN A 229 -21.06 -20.78 5.44
C ASN A 229 -21.25 -20.72 3.92
N VAL A 230 -20.47 -19.93 3.19
CA VAL A 230 -20.49 -19.90 1.72
C VAL A 230 -20.23 -21.29 1.15
N VAL A 231 -19.16 -21.96 1.58
CA VAL A 231 -18.80 -23.29 1.09
C VAL A 231 -19.90 -24.32 1.41
N ASN A 232 -20.48 -24.27 2.62
CA ASN A 232 -21.57 -25.17 3.00
C ASN A 232 -22.84 -24.93 2.18
N LYS A 233 -23.21 -23.67 1.88
CA LYS A 233 -24.37 -23.32 1.03
C LYS A 233 -24.18 -23.73 -0.42
N LEU A 234 -22.94 -23.78 -0.89
CA LEU A 234 -22.56 -24.23 -2.22
C LEU A 234 -22.35 -25.76 -2.30
N GLU A 235 -22.61 -26.49 -1.21
CA GLU A 235 -22.48 -27.95 -1.12
C GLU A 235 -21.04 -28.42 -1.37
N GLY A 236 -20.08 -27.65 -0.87
CA GLY A 236 -18.65 -27.92 -0.98
C GLY A 236 -18.01 -27.31 -2.24
N ILE A 237 -16.69 -27.09 -2.13
CA ILE A 237 -15.86 -26.52 -3.19
C ILE A 237 -14.84 -27.54 -3.67
N LYS A 238 -14.52 -27.47 -4.96
CA LYS A 238 -13.45 -28.28 -5.55
C LYS A 238 -12.14 -27.52 -5.48
N LEU A 239 -11.12 -28.14 -4.92
CA LEU A 239 -9.78 -27.59 -4.80
C LEU A 239 -8.78 -28.54 -5.47
N GLU A 240 -8.05 -28.05 -6.46
CA GLU A 240 -7.01 -28.82 -7.14
C GLU A 240 -5.64 -28.49 -6.54
N LEU A 241 -4.96 -29.51 -6.00
CA LEU A 241 -3.68 -29.36 -5.33
C LEU A 241 -2.53 -29.95 -6.15
N ASP A 242 -1.38 -29.28 -6.11
CA ASP A 242 -0.16 -29.71 -6.76
C ASP A 242 0.59 -30.82 -6.01
N LYS A 243 0.33 -30.95 -4.69
CA LYS A 243 0.93 -31.96 -3.80
C LYS A 243 0.00 -32.31 -2.65
N ASP A 244 0.27 -33.44 -2.00
CA ASP A 244 -0.41 -33.84 -0.76
C ASP A 244 -0.13 -32.81 0.36
N ILE A 245 -1.17 -32.48 1.12
CA ILE A 245 -1.10 -31.57 2.27
C ILE A 245 -1.79 -32.25 3.45
N THR A 246 -1.12 -32.30 4.59
CA THR A 246 -1.72 -32.75 5.86
C THR A 246 -1.68 -31.59 6.83
N ILE A 247 -2.87 -31.13 7.22
CA ILE A 247 -3.06 -30.04 8.17
C ILE A 247 -3.44 -30.68 9.50
N THR A 248 -2.78 -30.27 10.58
CA THR A 248 -3.20 -30.61 11.95
C THR A 248 -3.72 -29.35 12.58
N ASP A 249 -4.97 -29.37 13.03
CA ASP A 249 -5.60 -28.24 13.71
C ASP A 249 -5.23 -28.24 15.20
N ASP A 250 -5.53 -27.14 15.90
CA ASP A 250 -5.18 -26.91 17.30
C ASP A 250 -5.78 -27.97 18.26
N ASP A 251 -6.93 -28.54 17.88
CA ASP A 251 -7.60 -29.61 18.62
C ASP A 251 -7.00 -31.01 18.34
N GLY A 252 -5.99 -31.09 17.48
CA GLY A 252 -5.33 -32.33 17.06
C GLY A 252 -6.06 -33.08 15.95
N SER A 253 -7.17 -32.54 15.42
CA SER A 253 -7.82 -33.06 14.23
C SER A 253 -6.90 -32.91 13.01
N LYS A 254 -7.05 -33.81 12.03
CA LYS A 254 -6.21 -33.83 10.84
C LYS A 254 -7.06 -33.78 9.59
N VAL A 255 -6.76 -32.80 8.73
CA VAL A 255 -7.31 -32.69 7.39
C VAL A 255 -6.24 -33.18 6.41
N GLU A 256 -6.51 -34.30 5.75
CA GLU A 256 -5.64 -34.86 4.72
C GLU A 256 -6.17 -34.54 3.33
N LEU A 257 -5.46 -33.69 2.60
CA LEU A 257 -5.75 -33.36 1.21
C LEU A 257 -4.73 -34.04 0.30
N LYS A 258 -5.20 -34.70 -0.76
CA LYS A 258 -4.34 -35.41 -1.71
C LYS A 258 -4.01 -34.51 -2.90
N GLN A 259 -2.92 -34.81 -3.59
CA GLN A 259 -2.62 -34.22 -4.89
C GLN A 259 -3.77 -34.46 -5.87
N GLY A 260 -4.15 -33.44 -6.63
CA GLY A 260 -5.28 -33.46 -7.56
C GLY A 260 -6.57 -32.88 -6.94
N GLU A 261 -7.72 -33.35 -7.42
CA GLU A 261 -9.03 -32.81 -7.04
C GLU A 261 -9.47 -33.28 -5.63
N ASN A 262 -9.76 -32.32 -4.76
CA ASN A 262 -10.36 -32.54 -3.43
C ASN A 262 -11.68 -31.78 -3.34
N ILE A 263 -12.62 -32.29 -2.55
CA ILE A 263 -13.87 -31.59 -2.22
C ILE A 263 -13.79 -31.17 -0.76
N LEU A 264 -13.78 -29.87 -0.51
CA LEU A 264 -13.73 -29.30 0.84
C LEU A 264 -15.13 -28.87 1.26
N ASN A 265 -15.51 -29.22 2.50
CA ASN A 265 -16.64 -28.61 3.19
C ASN A 265 -16.22 -27.29 3.87
N GLY A 266 -17.16 -26.61 4.53
CA GLY A 266 -16.87 -25.32 5.18
C GLY A 266 -15.79 -25.40 6.27
N ASP A 267 -15.78 -26.45 7.07
CA ASP A 267 -14.80 -26.65 8.15
C ASP A 267 -13.40 -26.93 7.56
N ASP A 268 -13.31 -27.81 6.56
CA ASP A 268 -12.06 -28.10 5.85
C ASP A 268 -11.49 -26.85 5.17
N ALA A 269 -12.35 -26.03 4.55
CA ALA A 269 -11.97 -24.76 3.93
C ALA A 269 -11.46 -23.75 4.96
N LEU A 270 -12.11 -23.67 6.12
CA LEU A 270 -11.67 -22.81 7.22
C LEU A 270 -10.30 -23.25 7.76
N THR A 271 -10.12 -24.54 8.03
CA THR A 271 -8.85 -25.12 8.49
C THR A 271 -7.75 -24.90 7.46
N PHE A 272 -8.07 -24.98 6.16
CA PHE A 272 -7.14 -24.65 5.08
C PHE A 272 -6.70 -23.18 5.12
N LEU A 273 -7.61 -22.24 5.36
CA LEU A 273 -7.27 -20.82 5.49
C LEU A 273 -6.42 -20.54 6.73
N LYS A 274 -6.82 -21.07 7.89
CA LYS A 274 -6.07 -20.93 9.15
C LYS A 274 -4.64 -21.42 9.00
N TYR A 275 -4.45 -22.58 8.37
CA TYR A 275 -3.11 -23.12 8.14
C TYR A 275 -2.24 -22.18 7.32
N PHE A 276 -2.76 -21.60 6.23
CA PHE A 276 -1.97 -20.72 5.35
C PHE A 276 -2.04 -19.22 5.71
N ASN A 277 -2.39 -18.85 6.95
CA ASN A 277 -2.57 -17.45 7.36
C ASN A 277 -1.26 -16.67 7.62
N GLY A 278 -0.11 -17.37 7.70
CA GLY A 278 1.20 -16.78 7.96
C GLY A 278 1.58 -16.62 9.44
N THR A 279 0.79 -17.15 10.38
CA THR A 279 1.08 -17.05 11.83
C THR A 279 1.94 -18.19 12.37
N THR A 280 2.20 -19.23 11.58
CA THR A 280 2.91 -20.44 12.01
C THR A 280 4.31 -20.49 11.39
N ALA A 281 5.36 -20.64 12.22
CA ALA A 281 6.76 -20.63 11.77
C ALA A 281 7.12 -21.75 10.76
N ASP A 282 6.38 -22.87 10.79
CA ASP A 282 6.65 -24.05 9.96
C ASP A 282 6.16 -23.91 8.51
N ILE A 283 5.47 -22.82 8.19
CA ILE A 283 4.83 -22.61 6.89
C ILE A 283 5.54 -21.48 6.16
N SER A 284 6.04 -21.78 4.96
CA SER A 284 6.68 -20.77 4.11
C SER A 284 5.70 -19.65 3.79
N ILE A 285 6.14 -18.40 3.89
CA ILE A 285 5.38 -17.20 3.47
C ILE A 285 4.86 -17.38 2.03
N SER A 286 5.66 -17.99 1.15
CA SER A 286 5.26 -18.27 -0.24
C SER A 286 4.03 -19.16 -0.39
N ASP A 287 3.69 -19.95 0.63
CA ASP A 287 2.54 -20.85 0.62
C ASP A 287 1.22 -20.13 0.96
N ILE A 288 1.25 -18.89 1.43
CA ILE A 288 0.06 -18.05 1.69
C ILE A 288 -0.77 -17.86 0.41
N LYS A 289 -0.14 -17.88 -0.78
CA LYS A 289 -0.84 -17.85 -2.07
C LYS A 289 -1.88 -18.98 -2.25
N LYS A 290 -1.80 -20.07 -1.48
CA LYS A 290 -2.82 -21.13 -1.50
C LYS A 290 -4.17 -20.65 -0.97
N GLN A 291 -4.20 -19.64 -0.10
CA GLN A 291 -5.47 -19.02 0.30
C GLN A 291 -6.19 -18.39 -0.90
N LYS A 292 -5.43 -17.73 -1.79
CA LYS A 292 -5.97 -17.19 -3.05
C LYS A 292 -6.45 -18.30 -3.99
N LEU A 293 -5.78 -19.46 -4.02
CA LEU A 293 -6.26 -20.64 -4.77
C LEU A 293 -7.64 -21.10 -4.27
N LEU A 294 -7.85 -21.16 -2.95
CA LEU A 294 -9.15 -21.49 -2.38
C LEU A 294 -10.21 -20.43 -2.73
N PHE A 295 -9.86 -19.14 -2.61
CA PHE A 295 -10.72 -18.04 -3.01
C PHE A 295 -11.16 -18.16 -4.48
N ASP A 296 -10.22 -18.44 -5.40
CA ASP A 296 -10.52 -18.61 -6.82
C ASP A 296 -11.44 -19.80 -7.07
N SER A 297 -11.23 -20.93 -6.38
CA SER A 297 -12.15 -22.08 -6.41
C SER A 297 -13.55 -21.72 -5.93
N ILE A 298 -13.68 -20.86 -4.91
CA ILE A 298 -14.98 -20.36 -4.43
C ILE A 298 -15.63 -19.49 -5.52
N MET A 299 -14.90 -18.53 -6.12
CA MET A 299 -15.42 -17.68 -7.20
C MET A 299 -15.90 -18.50 -8.40
N ILE A 300 -15.13 -19.51 -8.82
CA ILE A 300 -15.52 -20.44 -9.90
C ILE A 300 -16.80 -21.21 -9.55
N LYS A 301 -16.91 -21.68 -8.29
CA LYS A 301 -18.10 -22.39 -7.82
C LYS A 301 -19.34 -21.48 -7.79
N ILE A 302 -19.18 -20.22 -7.40
CA ILE A 302 -20.26 -19.23 -7.39
C ILE A 302 -20.70 -18.93 -8.82
N ALA A 303 -19.77 -18.66 -9.74
CA ALA A 303 -20.06 -18.41 -11.16
C ALA A 303 -20.84 -19.55 -11.82
N GLY A 304 -20.48 -20.79 -11.50
CA GLY A 304 -21.13 -21.96 -12.06
C GLY A 304 -20.86 -22.12 -13.56
N THR A 305 -21.70 -22.90 -14.25
CA THR A 305 -21.50 -23.22 -15.68
C THR A 305 -22.39 -22.40 -16.61
N LYS A 306 -23.49 -21.86 -16.07
CA LYS A 306 -24.51 -21.09 -16.78
C LYS A 306 -24.78 -19.82 -16.00
N GLU A 307 -25.28 -18.79 -16.69
CA GLU A 307 -25.63 -17.51 -16.06
C GLU A 307 -26.67 -17.69 -14.93
N GLU A 308 -27.64 -18.60 -15.11
CA GLU A 308 -28.64 -18.94 -14.09
C GLU A 308 -28.01 -19.56 -12.82
N ASP A 309 -26.85 -20.21 -12.93
CA ASP A 309 -26.14 -20.76 -11.78
C ASP A 309 -25.58 -19.64 -10.91
N LEU A 310 -24.99 -18.61 -11.53
CA LEU A 310 -24.47 -17.44 -10.82
C LEU A 310 -25.56 -16.76 -10.01
N THR A 311 -26.69 -16.41 -10.63
CA THR A 311 -27.85 -15.80 -9.96
C THR A 311 -28.28 -16.63 -8.75
N ARG A 312 -28.51 -17.93 -8.97
CA ARG A 312 -28.99 -18.84 -7.93
C ARG A 312 -27.99 -18.98 -6.78
N ASN A 313 -26.70 -19.05 -7.10
CA ASN A 313 -25.64 -19.18 -6.10
C ASN A 313 -25.47 -17.89 -5.31
N LEU A 314 -25.49 -16.72 -5.95
CA LEU A 314 -25.47 -15.41 -5.29
C LEU A 314 -26.64 -15.26 -4.30
N THR A 315 -27.86 -15.64 -4.70
CA THR A 315 -29.01 -15.61 -3.78
C THR A 315 -28.81 -16.50 -2.55
N LYS A 316 -28.18 -17.67 -2.72
CA LYS A 316 -27.91 -18.60 -1.60
C LYS A 316 -26.88 -18.07 -0.60
N ILE A 317 -25.94 -17.27 -1.08
CA ILE A 317 -24.78 -16.81 -0.28
C ILE A 317 -24.88 -15.37 0.17
N ASN A 318 -25.92 -14.63 -0.23
CA ASN A 318 -26.06 -13.19 0.01
C ASN A 318 -25.88 -12.80 1.49
N ASP A 319 -26.36 -13.64 2.42
CA ASP A 319 -26.25 -13.38 3.86
C ASP A 319 -24.82 -13.61 4.42
N TYR A 320 -23.89 -14.08 3.60
CA TYR A 320 -22.52 -14.48 3.94
C TYR A 320 -21.46 -13.70 3.13
N VAL A 321 -21.89 -12.65 2.42
CA VAL A 321 -21.03 -11.74 1.66
C VAL A 321 -21.33 -10.30 2.11
N ASP A 322 -20.29 -9.55 2.48
CA ASP A 322 -20.37 -8.10 2.74
C ASP A 322 -19.44 -7.36 1.77
N THR A 323 -19.99 -6.43 1.00
CA THR A 323 -19.27 -5.69 -0.04
C THR A 323 -19.98 -4.38 -0.36
N ASP A 324 -19.21 -3.40 -0.84
CA ASP A 324 -19.71 -2.15 -1.40
C ASP A 324 -19.92 -2.20 -2.92
N LEU A 325 -19.62 -3.33 -3.57
CA LEU A 325 -19.98 -3.58 -4.95
C LEU A 325 -21.49 -3.76 -5.09
N ASN A 326 -22.10 -3.13 -6.09
CA ASN A 326 -23.48 -3.45 -6.43
C ASN A 326 -23.59 -4.83 -7.08
N LEU A 327 -24.81 -5.36 -7.19
CA LEU A 327 -25.04 -6.73 -7.66
C LEU A 327 -24.54 -6.99 -9.10
N GLU A 328 -24.61 -5.99 -9.98
CA GLU A 328 -24.08 -6.07 -11.34
C GLU A 328 -22.54 -6.12 -11.31
N GLU A 329 -21.90 -5.26 -10.51
CA GLU A 329 -20.45 -5.24 -10.35
C GLU A 329 -19.92 -6.52 -9.70
N LEU A 330 -20.57 -7.02 -8.65
CA LEU A 330 -20.22 -8.28 -7.99
C LEU A 330 -20.37 -9.46 -8.95
N SER A 331 -21.47 -9.51 -9.72
CA SER A 331 -21.70 -10.55 -10.73
C SER A 331 -20.63 -10.50 -11.82
N GLY A 332 -20.31 -9.30 -12.31
CA GLY A 332 -19.26 -9.07 -13.31
C GLY A 332 -17.87 -9.43 -12.78
N PHE A 333 -17.56 -9.09 -11.52
CA PHE A 333 -16.32 -9.43 -10.85
C PHE A 333 -16.13 -10.94 -10.72
N ILE A 334 -17.10 -11.65 -10.14
CA ILE A 334 -17.07 -13.11 -9.95
C ILE A 334 -16.92 -13.82 -11.30
N SER A 335 -17.73 -13.42 -12.27
CA SER A 335 -17.72 -14.01 -13.61
C SER A 335 -16.38 -13.78 -14.32
N THR A 336 -15.83 -12.58 -14.22
CA THR A 336 -14.53 -12.24 -14.81
C THR A 336 -13.43 -13.10 -14.19
N ILE A 337 -13.32 -13.14 -12.85
CA ILE A 337 -12.30 -13.93 -12.14
C ILE A 337 -12.41 -15.41 -12.51
N SER A 338 -13.62 -15.95 -12.57
CA SER A 338 -13.84 -17.37 -12.89
C SER A 338 -13.35 -17.79 -14.28
N GLN A 339 -13.15 -16.83 -15.19
CA GLN A 339 -12.78 -17.06 -16.59
C GLN A 339 -11.32 -16.71 -16.90
N LEU A 340 -10.57 -16.14 -15.94
CA LEU A 340 -9.18 -15.75 -16.15
C LEU A 340 -8.29 -16.99 -16.35
N THR A 341 -7.38 -16.91 -17.33
CA THR A 341 -6.33 -17.93 -17.46
C THR A 341 -5.25 -17.73 -16.39
N LYS A 342 -4.36 -18.73 -16.25
CA LYS A 342 -3.24 -18.66 -15.30
C LYS A 342 -2.28 -17.50 -15.60
N GLU A 343 -2.14 -17.14 -16.87
CA GLU A 343 -1.31 -16.01 -17.31
C GLU A 343 -1.94 -14.66 -16.96
N GLN A 344 -3.28 -14.61 -16.89
CA GLN A 344 -4.06 -13.42 -16.58
C GLN A 344 -4.31 -13.22 -15.09
N ASN A 345 -4.31 -14.30 -14.29
CA ASN A 345 -4.48 -14.25 -12.84
C ASN A 345 -3.12 -14.38 -12.13
N LYS A 346 -2.42 -13.26 -11.99
CA LYS A 346 -1.10 -13.18 -11.36
C LYS A 346 -1.23 -13.04 -9.85
N VAL A 347 -0.55 -13.90 -9.10
CA VAL A 347 -0.61 -13.93 -7.64
C VAL A 347 0.78 -13.77 -7.05
N TYR A 348 0.95 -12.76 -6.23
CA TYR A 348 2.16 -12.43 -5.48
C TYR A 348 1.87 -12.52 -3.98
N VAL A 349 2.92 -12.72 -3.18
CA VAL A 349 2.86 -12.60 -1.72
C VAL A 349 3.74 -11.42 -1.35
N LEU A 350 3.30 -10.63 -0.36
CA LEU A 350 4.10 -9.52 0.14
C LEU A 350 5.46 -10.03 0.64
N ASP A 351 6.52 -9.41 0.14
CA ASP A 351 7.89 -9.71 0.59
C ASP A 351 8.09 -9.17 2.01
N GLY A 352 8.99 -9.80 2.75
CA GLY A 352 9.26 -9.42 4.14
C GLY A 352 9.90 -10.55 4.93
N ARG A 353 9.91 -10.40 6.25
CA ARG A 353 10.53 -11.36 7.17
C ARG A 353 9.67 -11.57 8.40
N VAL A 354 9.72 -12.77 8.95
CA VAL A 354 9.08 -13.09 10.22
C VAL A 354 10.04 -12.78 11.36
N GLU A 355 9.60 -11.96 12.30
CA GLU A 355 10.34 -11.59 13.52
C GLU A 355 9.58 -12.08 14.76
N PRO A 356 10.25 -12.76 15.70
CA PRO A 356 9.64 -13.11 16.98
C PRO A 356 9.59 -11.88 17.91
N LEU A 357 8.46 -11.68 18.57
CA LEU A 357 8.33 -10.74 19.69
C LEU A 357 8.70 -11.39 21.04
N GLU A 358 9.01 -10.57 22.04
CA GLU A 358 9.44 -11.01 23.39
C GLU A 358 8.40 -11.92 24.10
N GLU A 359 7.13 -11.90 23.69
CA GLU A 359 6.05 -12.72 24.24
C GLU A 359 5.79 -14.03 23.47
N GLY A 360 6.61 -14.35 22.46
CA GLY A 360 6.48 -15.57 21.64
C GLY A 360 5.53 -15.45 20.44
N ASN A 361 4.91 -14.29 20.25
CA ASN A 361 4.11 -14.00 19.06
C ASN A 361 5.02 -13.73 17.85
N LEU A 362 4.65 -14.26 16.69
CA LEU A 362 5.35 -14.03 15.42
C LEU A 362 4.71 -12.85 14.69
N VAL A 363 5.52 -11.91 14.26
CA VAL A 363 5.10 -10.74 13.48
C VAL A 363 5.77 -10.79 12.12
N PHE A 364 5.01 -10.44 11.08
CA PHE A 364 5.56 -10.31 9.74
C PHE A 364 5.93 -8.84 9.47
N VAL A 365 7.22 -8.55 9.33
CA VAL A 365 7.73 -7.22 8.97
C VAL A 365 7.79 -7.11 7.45
N PRO A 366 6.95 -6.25 6.84
CA PRO A 366 6.82 -6.16 5.40
C PRO A 366 7.99 -5.43 4.73
N ASP A 367 8.33 -5.82 3.51
CA ASP A 367 9.15 -5.07 2.56
C ASP A 367 8.26 -4.61 1.40
N ILE A 368 7.95 -3.30 1.40
CA ILE A 368 7.08 -2.69 0.42
C ILE A 368 7.82 -2.24 -0.85
N SER A 369 9.13 -2.40 -0.92
CA SER A 369 9.97 -1.85 -2.01
C SER A 369 9.54 -2.35 -3.40
N ARG A 370 9.07 -3.60 -3.46
CA ARG A 370 8.65 -4.26 -4.71
C ARG A 370 7.16 -4.16 -4.99
N VAL A 371 6.36 -3.62 -4.07
CA VAL A 371 4.91 -3.46 -4.30
C VAL A 371 4.66 -2.59 -5.52
N PHE A 372 5.35 -1.45 -5.60
CA PHE A 372 5.24 -0.57 -6.76
C PHE A 372 5.60 -1.33 -8.03
N ASP A 373 6.70 -2.07 -8.09
CA ASP A 373 7.09 -2.84 -9.29
C ASP A 373 6.08 -3.93 -9.68
N ILE A 374 5.44 -4.58 -8.70
CA ILE A 374 4.40 -5.59 -8.94
C ILE A 374 3.21 -4.97 -9.67
N PHE A 375 2.78 -3.77 -9.28
CA PHE A 375 1.61 -3.08 -9.84
C PHE A 375 1.95 -2.04 -10.93
N LYS A 376 3.22 -1.66 -11.08
CA LYS A 376 3.74 -0.81 -12.17
C LYS A 376 3.69 -1.52 -13.52
N GLN A 377 3.41 -2.84 -13.55
CA GLN A 377 3.00 -3.55 -14.77
C GLN A 377 1.76 -2.93 -15.47
N GLN A 378 1.12 -1.92 -14.87
CA GLN A 378 -0.04 -1.24 -15.46
C GLN A 378 0.05 0.30 -15.54
N VAL A 379 0.97 0.99 -14.84
CA VAL A 379 1.13 2.46 -15.00
C VAL A 379 1.92 2.85 -16.25
N LEU A 380 2.69 1.92 -16.84
CA LEU A 380 3.44 2.16 -18.08
C LEU A 380 2.65 1.83 -19.37
N VAL A 381 1.37 1.45 -19.27
CA VAL A 381 0.59 0.94 -20.41
C VAL A 381 -0.10 2.03 -21.21
N GLU A 382 -0.05 3.29 -20.78
CA GLU A 382 -0.33 4.40 -21.70
C GLU A 382 0.89 4.80 -22.55
N ASP A 383 2.08 4.21 -22.35
CA ASP A 383 3.29 4.62 -23.09
C ASP A 383 4.19 3.50 -23.66
N GLU A 384 3.83 2.22 -23.58
CA GLU A 384 4.57 1.19 -24.32
C GLU A 384 4.04 1.04 -25.75
N THR A 385 4.73 1.73 -26.65
CA THR A 385 4.77 1.43 -28.08
C THR A 385 4.97 -0.07 -28.29
N ASP A 386 4.07 -0.71 -29.05
CA ASP A 386 4.33 -2.00 -29.70
C ASP A 386 5.59 -1.87 -30.58
N GLU A 387 6.77 -2.06 -30.01
CA GLU A 387 7.97 -2.30 -30.79
C GLU A 387 7.82 -3.67 -31.44
N PHE A 388 7.38 -3.68 -32.70
CA PHE A 388 7.53 -4.83 -33.57
C PHE A 388 8.97 -5.36 -33.45
N GLU A 389 9.14 -6.63 -33.11
CA GLU A 389 10.46 -7.27 -33.11
C GLU A 389 11.10 -7.28 -34.51
N THR A 390 10.30 -7.07 -35.58
CA THR A 390 10.76 -6.99 -36.98
C THR A 390 9.86 -6.05 -37.80
N GLY A 391 10.42 -5.29 -38.75
CA GLY A 391 9.63 -4.41 -39.63
C GLY A 391 10.44 -3.85 -40.80
N PRO A 392 9.78 -3.22 -41.80
CA PRO A 392 10.45 -2.61 -42.94
C PRO A 392 11.16 -1.30 -42.55
N THR A 393 12.26 -0.97 -43.23
CA THR A 393 12.88 0.37 -43.11
C THR A 393 12.03 1.42 -43.82
N LEU A 394 11.50 2.38 -43.08
CA LEU A 394 10.65 3.45 -43.62
C LEU A 394 11.44 4.72 -43.98
N SER A 395 11.01 5.43 -45.02
CA SER A 395 11.64 6.70 -45.43
C SER A 395 11.11 7.87 -44.60
N LEU A 396 12.03 8.61 -43.97
CA LEU A 396 11.72 9.70 -43.04
C LEU A 396 12.26 11.05 -43.54
N SER A 397 11.44 12.09 -43.49
CA SER A 397 11.84 13.50 -43.72
C SER A 397 11.69 14.30 -42.44
N VAL A 398 12.69 15.12 -42.10
CA VAL A 398 12.67 16.00 -40.91
C VAL A 398 12.81 17.46 -41.34
N LEU A 399 11.78 18.26 -41.08
CA LEU A 399 11.68 19.66 -41.49
C LEU A 399 11.67 20.60 -40.27
N ASN A 400 12.43 21.68 -40.35
CA ASN A 400 12.49 22.72 -39.32
C ASN A 400 11.35 23.75 -39.51
N GLY A 401 10.31 23.66 -38.68
CA GLY A 401 9.18 24.59 -38.66
C GLY A 401 9.25 25.68 -37.58
N VAL A 402 10.37 25.80 -36.87
CA VAL A 402 10.56 26.78 -35.77
C VAL A 402 11.65 27.83 -36.03
N GLY A 403 12.43 27.67 -37.11
CA GLY A 403 13.51 28.60 -37.47
C GLY A 403 14.77 28.49 -36.60
N ILE A 404 14.86 27.47 -35.72
CA ILE A 404 16.04 27.20 -34.91
C ILE A 404 17.08 26.49 -35.77
N LYS A 405 18.21 27.17 -36.03
CA LYS A 405 19.26 26.64 -36.91
C LYS A 405 19.77 25.28 -36.42
N GLY A 406 19.64 24.27 -37.27
CA GLY A 406 20.16 22.92 -37.02
C GLY A 406 19.25 22.01 -36.19
N ILE A 407 18.06 22.47 -35.79
CA ILE A 407 17.12 21.64 -35.01
C ILE A 407 16.69 20.39 -35.78
N ALA A 408 16.38 20.51 -37.08
CA ALA A 408 16.00 19.36 -37.91
C ALA A 408 17.13 18.34 -38.02
N LYS A 409 18.40 18.81 -38.12
CA LYS A 409 19.56 17.92 -38.13
C LYS A 409 19.72 17.20 -36.78
N LYS A 410 19.72 17.93 -35.67
CA LYS A 410 19.82 17.34 -34.32
C LYS A 410 18.71 16.33 -34.06
N THR A 411 17.48 16.65 -34.45
CA THR A 411 16.31 15.78 -34.27
C THR A 411 16.43 14.54 -35.15
N SER A 412 16.91 14.67 -36.39
CA SER A 412 17.12 13.51 -37.26
C SER A 412 18.14 12.51 -36.69
N GLU A 413 19.15 12.99 -35.94
CA GLU A 413 20.16 12.13 -35.31
C GLU A 413 19.56 11.19 -34.26
N ILE A 414 18.40 11.52 -33.68
CA ILE A 414 17.68 10.64 -32.75
C ILE A 414 17.18 9.36 -33.46
N PHE A 415 16.71 9.52 -34.70
CA PHE A 415 16.14 8.42 -35.49
C PHE A 415 17.21 7.66 -36.30
N ILE A 416 18.39 8.25 -36.47
CA ILE A 416 19.52 7.62 -37.13
C ILE A 416 20.08 6.52 -36.23
N GLY A 417 19.95 5.28 -36.67
CA GLY A 417 20.53 4.12 -35.98
C GLY A 417 19.55 3.34 -35.09
N LEU A 418 18.29 3.79 -34.99
CA LEU A 418 17.22 2.96 -34.42
C LEU A 418 17.06 1.71 -35.28
N LYS A 419 17.09 0.55 -34.62
CA LYS A 419 17.01 -0.77 -35.27
C LYS A 419 15.94 -1.61 -34.60
N TYR A 420 15.31 -2.47 -35.39
CA TYR A 420 14.55 -3.61 -34.87
C TYR A 420 15.50 -4.61 -34.20
N SER A 421 14.97 -5.56 -33.43
CA SER A 421 15.77 -6.59 -32.73
C SER A 421 16.54 -7.50 -33.69
N ASP A 422 16.11 -7.62 -34.94
CA ASP A 422 16.83 -8.30 -36.02
C ASP A 422 18.03 -7.50 -36.60
N GLY A 423 18.23 -6.26 -36.15
CA GLY A 423 19.29 -5.36 -36.60
C GLY A 423 18.95 -4.50 -37.82
N THR A 424 17.76 -4.64 -38.39
CA THR A 424 17.24 -3.83 -39.51
C THR A 424 16.99 -2.40 -39.04
N LEU A 425 17.39 -1.39 -39.82
CA LEU A 425 17.12 0.02 -39.48
C LEU A 425 15.61 0.31 -39.53
N LYS A 426 15.08 0.98 -38.50
CA LYS A 426 13.67 1.42 -38.47
C LYS A 426 13.41 2.54 -39.49
N PHE A 427 14.35 3.49 -39.59
CA PHE A 427 14.21 4.67 -40.45
C PHE A 427 15.40 4.88 -41.38
N ASN A 428 15.11 5.31 -42.60
CA ASN A 428 16.07 5.88 -43.53
C ASN A 428 15.75 7.37 -43.69
N VAL A 429 16.55 8.24 -43.06
CA VAL A 429 16.36 9.70 -43.15
C VAL A 429 16.78 10.17 -44.54
N THR A 430 15.81 10.59 -45.34
CA THR A 430 16.01 10.99 -46.74
C THR A 430 16.21 12.49 -46.90
N THR A 431 15.52 13.30 -46.09
CA THR A 431 15.50 14.76 -46.23
C THR A 431 15.64 15.44 -44.87
N ILE A 432 16.55 16.41 -44.78
CA ILE A 432 16.68 17.34 -43.65
C ILE A 432 16.67 18.76 -44.25
N ALA A 433 15.60 19.51 -44.00
CA ALA A 433 15.41 20.83 -44.59
C ALA A 433 14.63 21.77 -43.67
N ASP A 434 14.39 23.00 -44.13
CA ASP A 434 13.42 23.90 -43.51
C ASP A 434 12.02 23.62 -44.05
N ALA A 435 10.99 23.84 -43.22
CA ALA A 435 9.60 23.81 -43.67
C ALA A 435 9.27 25.03 -44.53
N ASP A 436 8.05 25.10 -45.06
CA ASP A 436 7.60 26.23 -45.89
C ASP A 436 7.53 27.56 -45.10
N ASN A 437 7.40 27.48 -43.76
CA ASN A 437 7.41 28.59 -42.84
C ASN A 437 7.91 28.17 -41.43
N TYR A 438 8.15 29.15 -40.55
CA TYR A 438 8.70 28.93 -39.20
C TYR A 438 7.71 29.19 -38.05
N ASN A 439 6.40 29.21 -38.34
CA ASN A 439 5.36 29.58 -37.38
C ASN A 439 4.51 28.40 -36.93
N TYR A 440 4.99 27.16 -37.11
CA TYR A 440 4.31 25.98 -36.63
C TYR A 440 4.24 26.00 -35.09
N ALA A 441 3.03 26.07 -34.54
CA ALA A 441 2.81 26.02 -33.10
C ALA A 441 3.08 24.61 -32.59
N ASP A 442 2.47 23.62 -33.24
CA ASP A 442 2.52 22.22 -32.89
C ASP A 442 3.36 21.43 -33.91
N THR A 443 4.04 20.41 -33.42
CA THR A 443 4.80 19.47 -34.24
C THR A 443 3.82 18.61 -35.04
N GLN A 444 4.11 18.36 -36.31
CA GLN A 444 3.22 17.58 -37.18
C GLN A 444 3.97 16.36 -37.70
N ILE A 445 3.34 15.19 -37.62
CA ILE A 445 3.82 13.93 -38.17
C ILE A 445 2.85 13.54 -39.28
N ILE A 446 3.27 13.71 -40.53
CA ILE A 446 2.42 13.54 -41.71
C ILE A 446 2.77 12.20 -42.37
N LEU A 447 1.75 11.38 -42.59
CA LEU A 447 1.87 10.02 -43.12
C LEU A 447 1.38 9.95 -44.56
N LYS A 448 2.09 9.17 -45.37
CA LYS A 448 1.76 8.92 -46.78
C LYS A 448 0.51 8.06 -46.96
N SER A 449 0.28 7.12 -46.06
CA SER A 449 -0.88 6.22 -46.04
C SER A 449 -1.18 5.75 -44.61
N ASP A 450 -2.33 5.11 -44.44
CA ASP A 450 -2.79 4.46 -43.20
C ASP A 450 -2.24 3.04 -43.02
N ASP A 451 -1.12 2.72 -43.69
CA ASP A 451 -0.47 1.41 -43.57
C ASP A 451 -0.06 1.16 -42.11
N GLU A 452 -0.34 -0.04 -41.60
CA GLU A 452 -0.14 -0.38 -40.19
C GLU A 452 1.31 -0.15 -39.73
N ALA A 453 2.30 -0.42 -40.59
CA ALA A 453 3.71 -0.21 -40.26
C ALA A 453 4.05 1.28 -40.18
N ILE A 454 3.46 2.11 -41.05
CA ILE A 454 3.68 3.56 -41.07
C ILE A 454 3.00 4.22 -39.87
N MET A 455 1.76 3.82 -39.56
CA MET A 455 1.00 4.32 -38.42
C MET A 455 1.73 4.04 -37.09
N LYS A 456 2.17 2.80 -36.86
CA LYS A 456 2.91 2.43 -35.65
C LYS A 456 4.27 3.13 -35.55
N ALA A 457 4.98 3.28 -36.68
CA ALA A 457 6.23 4.02 -36.69
C ALA A 457 6.03 5.51 -36.38
N ALA A 458 4.91 6.10 -36.79
CA ALA A 458 4.53 7.47 -36.45
C ALA A 458 4.23 7.65 -34.97
N GLU A 459 3.56 6.69 -34.34
CA GLU A 459 3.34 6.65 -32.89
C GLU A 459 4.67 6.54 -32.14
N GLY A 460 5.58 5.66 -32.59
CA GLY A 460 6.93 5.59 -32.05
C GLY A 460 7.69 6.92 -32.16
N ILE A 461 7.61 7.60 -33.30
CA ILE A 461 8.19 8.94 -33.47
C ILE A 461 7.58 9.95 -32.49
N LYS A 462 6.26 9.95 -32.33
CA LYS A 462 5.55 10.85 -31.40
C LYS A 462 6.03 10.63 -29.96
N ASN A 463 6.19 9.39 -29.54
CA ASN A 463 6.61 9.03 -28.19
C ASN A 463 8.08 9.41 -27.96
N VAL A 464 8.94 9.17 -28.94
CA VAL A 464 10.34 9.63 -28.91
C VAL A 464 10.43 11.16 -28.84
N MET A 465 9.57 11.88 -29.55
CA MET A 465 9.59 13.35 -29.58
C MET A 465 8.87 13.99 -28.38
N LEU A 466 8.07 13.22 -27.65
CA LEU A 466 7.14 13.70 -26.60
C LEU A 466 6.23 14.85 -27.09
N ALA A 467 6.04 14.94 -28.41
CA ALA A 467 5.35 16.02 -29.09
C ALA A 467 4.93 15.57 -30.49
N GLY A 468 3.81 16.11 -30.97
CA GLY A 468 3.38 15.95 -32.36
C GLY A 468 1.98 15.37 -32.53
N SER A 469 1.24 15.92 -33.50
CA SER A 469 -0.03 15.36 -33.97
C SER A 469 0.17 14.54 -35.24
N ILE A 470 -0.37 13.32 -35.27
CA ILE A 470 -0.30 12.43 -36.43
C ILE A 470 -1.44 12.77 -37.40
N THR A 471 -1.14 12.94 -38.68
CA THR A 471 -2.11 13.22 -39.75
C THR A 471 -1.79 12.39 -40.99
N ILE A 472 -2.83 11.95 -41.71
CA ILE A 472 -2.66 11.17 -42.96
C ILE A 472 -2.96 12.10 -44.14
N GLN A 473 -2.07 12.10 -45.13
CA GLN A 473 -2.25 12.86 -46.36
C GLN A 473 -2.19 11.93 -47.57
N ASP A 474 -3.35 11.38 -47.96
CA ASP A 474 -3.48 10.54 -49.14
C ASP A 474 -3.21 11.34 -50.42
N GLY A 475 -2.07 11.07 -51.06
CA GLY A 475 -1.71 11.68 -52.33
C GLY A 475 -0.39 11.18 -52.89
N ASP A 476 -0.37 10.95 -54.21
CA ASP A 476 0.79 10.51 -55.00
C ASP A 476 1.95 11.53 -55.06
N SER A 477 1.88 12.61 -54.27
CA SER A 477 2.85 13.71 -54.24
C SER A 477 3.88 13.62 -53.11
N GLN A 478 3.68 12.74 -52.13
CA GLN A 478 4.65 12.52 -51.04
C GLN A 478 5.58 11.35 -51.41
N ASN A 479 6.86 11.65 -51.65
CA ASN A 479 7.87 10.66 -52.00
C ASN A 479 8.50 9.98 -50.76
N THR A 480 8.01 10.28 -49.56
CA THR A 480 8.49 9.75 -48.28
C THR A 480 7.34 9.27 -47.42
N ASP A 481 7.56 8.20 -46.67
CA ASP A 481 6.51 7.51 -45.90
C ASP A 481 6.05 8.36 -44.70
N ILE A 482 6.99 9.05 -44.05
CA ILE A 482 6.73 9.93 -42.89
C ILE A 482 7.46 11.27 -43.06
N VAL A 483 6.76 12.36 -42.79
CA VAL A 483 7.31 13.72 -42.73
C VAL A 483 7.06 14.33 -41.36
N ILE A 484 8.13 14.70 -40.66
CA ILE A 484 8.09 15.44 -39.40
C ILE A 484 8.29 16.93 -39.69
N ILE A 485 7.38 17.77 -39.24
CA ILE A 485 7.54 19.23 -39.21
C ILE A 485 7.64 19.64 -37.73
N ILE A 486 8.83 20.10 -37.32
CA ILE A 486 9.10 20.47 -35.93
C ILE A 486 8.38 21.79 -35.60
N GLY A 487 7.50 21.75 -34.61
CA GLY A 487 6.78 22.89 -34.04
C GLY A 487 7.41 23.43 -32.75
N LYS A 488 6.84 24.50 -32.20
CA LYS A 488 7.35 25.19 -30.99
C LYS A 488 7.12 24.42 -29.69
N ASP A 489 6.23 23.43 -29.74
CA ASP A 489 5.95 22.46 -28.67
C ASP A 489 7.10 21.47 -28.43
N PHE A 490 7.94 21.20 -29.44
CA PHE A 490 9.01 20.22 -29.33
C PHE A 490 10.20 20.70 -28.49
N ASN A 491 10.54 19.94 -27.45
CA ASN A 491 11.72 20.15 -26.62
C ASN A 491 12.74 19.01 -26.82
N TYR A 492 13.82 19.31 -27.53
CA TYR A 492 14.87 18.34 -27.85
C TYR A 492 15.55 17.73 -26.63
N ASP A 493 15.87 18.54 -25.60
CA ASP A 493 16.62 18.05 -24.44
C ASP A 493 15.78 17.06 -23.62
N LYS A 494 14.47 17.34 -23.46
CA LYS A 494 13.53 16.42 -22.80
C LYS A 494 13.36 15.09 -23.55
N ALA A 495 13.29 15.14 -24.89
CA ALA A 495 13.19 13.94 -25.71
C ALA A 495 14.44 13.04 -25.54
N VAL A 496 15.63 13.63 -25.44
CA VAL A 496 16.88 12.87 -25.21
C VAL A 496 16.96 12.31 -23.79
N GLU A 497 16.52 13.05 -22.78
CA GLU A 497 16.45 12.57 -21.39
C GLU A 497 15.53 11.33 -21.26
N ALA A 498 14.34 11.37 -21.88
CA ALA A 498 13.41 10.24 -21.86
C ALA A 498 14.00 8.98 -22.52
N LEU A 499 14.75 9.13 -23.62
CA LEU A 499 15.43 8.01 -24.28
C LEU A 499 16.58 7.40 -23.45
N GLN A 500 17.26 8.21 -22.64
CA GLN A 500 18.35 7.71 -21.79
C GLN A 500 17.81 6.99 -20.55
N ALA A 501 16.67 7.44 -20.03
CA ALA A 501 15.96 6.79 -18.92
C ALA A 501 15.49 5.38 -19.30
N SER A 502 14.99 5.17 -20.53
CA SER A 502 14.54 3.84 -21.00
C SER A 502 15.67 2.85 -21.30
N THR A 503 16.92 3.30 -21.45
CA THR A 503 18.08 2.44 -21.79
C THR A 503 18.83 1.90 -20.55
N SER A 504 18.43 2.30 -19.34
CA SER A 504 19.17 2.00 -18.10
C SER A 504 18.71 0.75 -17.33
N GLU A 505 17.68 0.03 -17.78
CA GLU A 505 17.11 -1.15 -17.10
C GLU A 505 17.83 -2.50 -17.41
N THR A 506 19.10 -2.51 -17.80
CA THR A 506 19.85 -3.77 -17.96
C THR A 506 21.32 -3.61 -17.58
N THR A 507 21.63 -3.58 -16.27
CA THR A 507 22.78 -4.30 -15.70
C THR A 507 22.82 -4.25 -14.17
N SER A 508 22.72 -5.45 -13.58
CA SER A 508 23.48 -5.95 -12.42
C SER A 508 22.97 -5.73 -10.98
N GLU A 509 22.74 -6.89 -10.36
CA GLU A 509 22.54 -7.20 -8.94
C GLU A 509 23.73 -6.85 -8.02
N SER A 510 23.38 -6.85 -6.73
CA SER A 510 24.19 -7.11 -5.52
C SER A 510 24.92 -5.93 -4.86
N SER A 511 24.39 -5.49 -3.71
CA SER A 511 24.95 -5.80 -2.37
C SER A 511 24.26 -4.94 -1.30
N GLU A 512 23.65 -5.60 -0.33
CA GLU A 512 23.02 -5.05 0.88
C GLU A 512 24.05 -4.39 1.83
N THR A 513 23.67 -3.33 2.56
CA THR A 513 23.35 -3.35 4.02
C THR A 513 23.44 -1.95 4.64
N ALA A 514 22.36 -1.59 5.38
CA ALA A 514 22.27 -0.81 6.64
C ALA A 514 22.88 0.61 6.71
N GLU A 515 22.31 1.63 7.35
CA GLU A 515 21.11 1.81 8.18
C GLU A 515 20.90 3.33 8.34
N THR A 516 19.64 3.74 8.34
CA THR A 516 18.99 4.78 9.18
C THR A 516 19.79 6.02 9.63
N THR A 517 19.37 7.23 9.21
CA THR A 517 18.68 8.20 10.09
C THR A 517 18.48 9.57 9.42
N THR A 518 17.22 10.03 9.49
CA THR A 518 16.75 11.42 9.71
C THR A 518 17.18 12.53 8.74
N GLY A 519 16.17 13.21 8.18
CA GLY A 519 16.26 14.66 7.99
C GLY A 519 15.74 15.17 6.65
N GLU A 520 14.50 15.66 6.70
CA GLU A 520 14.05 16.89 6.05
C GLU A 520 14.26 17.06 4.53
N SER A 521 13.12 17.15 3.85
CA SER A 521 12.94 17.81 2.55
C SER A 521 13.85 19.03 2.40
N ALA A 522 14.78 18.95 1.45
CA ALA A 522 15.56 20.08 0.99
C ALA A 522 15.31 20.29 -0.51
N GLY A 523 14.60 21.38 -0.80
CA GLY A 523 14.76 22.28 -1.95
C GLY A 523 14.91 21.71 -3.36
N GLU A 524 13.96 22.08 -4.22
CA GLU A 524 14.05 22.02 -5.69
C GLU A 524 15.43 22.45 -6.23
N GLY A 525 16.08 21.58 -7.02
CA GLY A 525 16.83 21.93 -8.23
C GLY A 525 18.05 22.87 -8.17
N VAL A 526 18.60 23.24 -7.00
CA VAL A 526 19.78 24.12 -6.94
C VAL A 526 21.07 23.34 -7.16
N ILE A 527 21.74 23.57 -8.30
CA ILE A 527 23.07 23.00 -8.59
C ILE A 527 24.17 23.89 -7.97
N PHE A 528 25.06 23.28 -7.20
CA PHE A 528 26.20 23.98 -6.57
C PHE A 528 27.48 23.80 -7.37
N THR A 529 28.15 24.91 -7.68
CA THR A 529 29.41 24.87 -8.41
C THR A 529 30.58 24.61 -7.47
N VAL A 530 31.45 23.65 -7.80
CA VAL A 530 32.53 23.18 -6.93
C VAL A 530 33.89 23.24 -7.63
N ASN A 531 34.93 23.70 -6.94
CA ASN A 531 36.32 23.49 -7.35
C ASN A 531 37.02 22.47 -6.46
N VAL A 532 37.85 21.62 -7.05
CA VAL A 532 38.66 20.64 -6.32
C VAL A 532 40.14 20.98 -6.52
N LEU A 533 40.84 21.30 -5.44
CA LEU A 533 42.22 21.73 -5.43
C LEU A 533 43.11 20.69 -4.75
N ASN A 534 44.22 20.32 -5.40
CA ASN A 534 45.24 19.45 -4.85
C ASN A 534 46.19 20.27 -3.95
N GLY A 535 45.96 20.20 -2.64
CA GLY A 535 46.82 20.82 -1.61
C GLY A 535 47.80 19.85 -0.94
N GLU A 536 47.83 18.59 -1.37
CA GLU A 536 48.67 17.52 -0.80
C GLU A 536 49.93 17.30 -1.64
N GLY A 537 49.84 17.44 -2.97
CA GLY A 537 50.97 17.36 -3.90
C GLY A 537 51.00 16.09 -4.77
N THR A 538 50.14 15.11 -4.53
CA THR A 538 50.02 13.90 -5.36
C THR A 538 49.39 14.23 -6.72
N ALA A 539 50.11 13.91 -7.79
CA ALA A 539 49.66 14.19 -9.15
C ALA A 539 48.31 13.50 -9.45
N GLY A 540 47.34 14.28 -9.94
CA GLY A 540 46.04 13.78 -10.37
C GLY A 540 45.02 13.57 -9.25
N ILE A 541 45.37 13.80 -7.98
CA ILE A 541 44.45 13.56 -6.86
C ILE A 541 43.18 14.41 -6.92
N ALA A 542 43.28 15.68 -7.35
CA ALA A 542 42.12 16.54 -7.56
C ALA A 542 41.16 15.99 -8.62
N LYS A 543 41.69 15.36 -9.68
CA LYS A 543 40.88 14.74 -10.73
C LYS A 543 40.18 13.49 -10.20
N THR A 544 40.90 12.64 -9.45
CA THR A 544 40.33 11.46 -8.80
C THR A 544 39.20 11.83 -7.85
N VAL A 545 39.45 12.78 -6.95
CA VAL A 545 38.44 13.28 -6.00
C VAL A 545 37.27 13.93 -6.72
N SER A 546 37.49 14.68 -7.80
CA SER A 546 36.38 15.23 -8.59
C SER A 546 35.49 14.14 -9.20
N GLY A 547 36.06 12.98 -9.56
CA GLY A 547 35.31 11.82 -10.04
C GLY A 547 34.45 11.24 -8.93
N ILE A 548 35.05 10.99 -7.77
CA ILE A 548 34.37 10.45 -6.58
C ILE A 548 33.21 11.36 -6.15
N LEU A 549 33.43 12.67 -6.09
CA LEU A 549 32.38 13.62 -5.71
C LEU A 549 31.23 13.61 -6.73
N LYS A 550 31.52 13.54 -8.03
CA LYS A 550 30.47 13.46 -9.07
C LYS A 550 29.69 12.15 -8.97
N GLU A 551 30.38 11.03 -8.79
CA GLU A 551 29.77 9.70 -8.71
C GLU A 551 28.84 9.57 -7.50
N ASN A 552 29.21 10.18 -6.36
CA ASN A 552 28.42 10.09 -5.14
C ASN A 552 27.33 11.16 -5.04
N LEU A 553 27.62 12.42 -5.42
CA LEU A 553 26.69 13.54 -5.21
C LEU A 553 25.76 13.80 -6.40
N ASN A 554 26.04 13.21 -7.57
CA ASN A 554 25.17 13.31 -8.75
C ASN A 554 24.54 11.98 -9.16
N LYS A 555 24.51 10.98 -8.25
CA LYS A 555 24.02 9.63 -8.55
C LYS A 555 22.56 9.61 -9.00
N ASP A 556 21.69 10.25 -8.21
CA ASP A 556 20.24 10.24 -8.44
C ASP A 556 19.74 11.61 -8.94
N THR A 557 20.35 12.70 -8.46
CA THR A 557 20.05 14.08 -8.87
C THR A 557 21.33 14.90 -8.95
N LYS A 558 21.50 15.72 -10.01
CA LYS A 558 22.71 16.55 -10.19
C LYS A 558 22.78 17.64 -9.12
N THR A 559 23.44 17.36 -7.99
CA THR A 559 23.58 18.27 -6.86
C THR A 559 24.76 19.23 -7.04
N ILE A 560 25.85 18.77 -7.66
CA ILE A 560 27.06 19.56 -7.85
C ILE A 560 27.54 19.61 -9.30
N GLU A 561 28.20 20.71 -9.65
CA GLU A 561 28.92 20.88 -10.91
C GLU A 561 30.39 21.24 -10.61
N VAL A 562 31.29 20.28 -10.81
CA VAL A 562 32.72 20.55 -10.64
C VAL A 562 33.24 21.36 -11.83
N LYS A 563 33.61 22.62 -11.60
CA LYS A 563 34.13 23.51 -12.63
C LYS A 563 35.59 23.20 -12.96
N GLU A 564 36.43 23.09 -11.95
CA GLU A 564 37.86 22.85 -12.13
C GLU A 564 38.41 21.84 -11.13
N ALA A 565 39.35 21.02 -11.60
CA ALA A 565 40.21 20.17 -10.80
C ALA A 565 41.66 20.55 -11.10
N LYS A 566 42.34 21.24 -10.18
CA LYS A 566 43.68 21.81 -10.39
C LYS A 566 44.53 21.73 -9.12
N ASP A 567 45.79 22.18 -9.21
CA ASP A 567 46.65 22.29 -8.03
C ASP A 567 46.29 23.54 -7.21
N ALA A 568 46.42 23.42 -5.88
CA ALA A 568 46.30 24.57 -4.97
C ALA A 568 47.51 25.49 -5.09
N ASP A 569 47.44 26.66 -4.45
CA ASP A 569 48.54 27.63 -4.36
C ASP A 569 49.75 27.10 -3.57
N SER A 570 49.54 26.08 -2.74
CA SER A 570 50.58 25.36 -1.99
C SER A 570 50.23 23.89 -1.80
N PHE A 571 51.25 23.05 -1.58
CA PHE A 571 51.10 21.61 -1.29
C PHE A 571 51.30 21.26 0.19
N ASN A 572 51.21 22.25 1.09
CA ASN A 572 51.44 22.08 2.52
C ASN A 572 50.14 21.94 3.34
N TYR A 573 49.01 21.65 2.68
CA TYR A 573 47.74 21.49 3.37
C TYR A 573 47.73 20.14 4.09
N ASN A 574 47.79 20.18 5.42
CA ASN A 574 47.78 18.96 6.23
C ASN A 574 46.37 18.42 6.47
N ILE A 575 45.35 19.29 6.40
CA ILE A 575 43.94 18.99 6.67
C ILE A 575 43.12 19.43 5.45
N THR A 576 42.22 18.55 5.01
CA THR A 576 41.28 18.81 3.91
C THR A 576 40.30 19.91 4.32
N LYS A 577 40.09 20.91 3.47
CA LYS A 577 39.20 22.05 3.73
C LYS A 577 38.08 22.09 2.73
N ILE A 578 36.86 22.30 3.22
CA ILE A 578 35.66 22.49 2.42
C ILE A 578 35.17 23.91 2.70
N LEU A 579 35.41 24.81 1.76
CA LEU A 579 35.13 26.23 1.89
C LEU A 579 33.83 26.57 1.18
N THR A 580 32.83 27.07 1.91
CA THR A 580 31.58 27.58 1.33
C THR A 580 31.70 29.09 1.07
N HIS A 581 31.19 29.54 -0.08
CA HIS A 581 31.34 30.93 -0.55
C HIS A 581 30.02 31.64 -0.86
N THR A 582 28.88 30.95 -0.72
CA THR A 582 27.55 31.52 -0.95
C THR A 582 26.60 31.13 0.18
N ASP A 583 25.56 31.94 0.40
CA ASP A 583 24.52 31.66 1.39
C ASP A 583 23.30 30.97 0.75
N LYS A 584 23.52 30.23 -0.34
CA LYS A 584 22.44 29.51 -1.04
C LYS A 584 21.82 28.48 -0.10
N GLU A 585 20.50 28.41 -0.11
CA GLU A 585 19.76 27.42 0.67
C GLU A 585 20.21 25.99 0.31
N GLY A 586 20.59 25.21 1.31
CA GLY A 586 21.13 23.85 1.14
C GLY A 586 22.65 23.73 1.00
N ILE A 587 23.42 24.84 0.96
CA ILE A 587 24.89 24.76 0.79
C ILE A 587 25.60 24.00 1.92
N GLU A 588 25.13 24.15 3.16
CA GLU A 588 25.69 23.45 4.32
C GLU A 588 25.42 21.93 4.26
N ASN A 589 24.28 21.53 3.68
CA ASN A 589 23.96 20.12 3.46
C ASN A 589 24.89 19.52 2.40
N VAL A 590 25.15 20.24 1.30
CA VAL A 590 26.09 19.80 0.26
C VAL A 590 27.53 19.76 0.78
N ALA A 591 27.96 20.75 1.56
CA ALA A 591 29.28 20.73 2.20
C ALA A 591 29.45 19.56 3.18
N SER A 592 28.39 19.22 3.90
CA SER A 592 28.36 18.06 4.81
C SER A 592 28.43 16.74 4.06
N LYS A 593 27.67 16.58 2.96
CA LYS A 593 27.76 15.38 2.11
C LYS A 593 29.13 15.26 1.43
N ILE A 594 29.76 16.37 1.00
CA ILE A 594 31.14 16.35 0.49
C ILE A 594 32.09 15.82 1.57
N LYS A 595 31.98 16.29 2.81
CA LYS A 595 32.81 15.80 3.92
C LYS A 595 32.60 14.30 4.18
N GLU A 596 31.36 13.84 4.13
CA GLU A 596 31.00 12.43 4.31
C GLU A 596 31.61 11.55 3.22
N VAL A 597 31.48 11.94 1.94
CA VAL A 597 32.06 11.23 0.80
C VAL A 597 33.59 11.16 0.88
N LEU A 598 34.24 12.23 1.35
CA LEU A 598 35.69 12.25 1.50
C LEU A 598 36.18 11.55 2.76
N GLY A 599 35.31 11.29 3.75
CA GLY A 599 35.64 10.73 5.05
C GLY A 599 36.50 11.64 5.96
N VAL A 600 37.03 12.74 5.44
CA VAL A 600 37.90 13.69 6.14
C VAL A 600 37.59 15.14 5.75
N GLY A 601 38.08 16.07 6.56
CA GLY A 601 38.09 17.50 6.26
C GLY A 601 37.23 18.35 7.19
N THR A 602 37.42 19.67 7.06
CA THR A 602 36.78 20.69 7.90
C THR A 602 35.98 21.66 7.04
N ILE A 603 34.74 21.93 7.46
CA ILE A 603 33.83 22.85 6.76
C ILE A 603 33.99 24.24 7.40
N SER A 604 34.13 25.27 6.57
CA SER A 604 34.17 26.67 7.02
C SER A 604 33.71 27.60 5.91
N SER A 605 33.08 28.71 6.26
CA SER A 605 32.72 29.75 5.28
C SER A 605 33.88 30.70 5.01
N SER A 606 34.03 31.14 3.75
CA SER A 606 35.04 32.11 3.33
C SER A 606 34.45 33.14 2.38
N SER A 607 34.65 34.43 2.69
CA SER A 607 34.27 35.53 1.79
C SER A 607 35.22 35.69 0.60
N ASP A 608 36.40 35.05 0.64
CA ASP A 608 37.36 35.07 -0.46
C ASP A 608 37.02 33.97 -1.48
N ASN A 609 36.61 34.37 -2.68
CA ASN A 609 36.12 33.49 -3.75
C ASN A 609 36.65 33.93 -5.13
N PRO A 610 37.95 33.76 -5.39
CA PRO A 610 38.58 34.22 -6.64
C PRO A 610 38.05 33.47 -7.88
N ASP A 611 37.61 32.22 -7.70
CA ASP A 611 37.17 31.33 -8.79
C ASP A 611 35.65 31.39 -9.07
N LYS A 612 34.89 32.19 -8.30
CA LYS A 612 33.43 32.36 -8.43
C LYS A 612 32.69 31.01 -8.46
N VAL A 613 32.96 30.20 -7.44
CA VAL A 613 32.30 28.92 -7.18
C VAL A 613 31.52 28.97 -5.87
N ASP A 614 30.55 28.07 -5.69
CA ASP A 614 29.79 27.96 -4.44
C ASP A 614 30.63 27.28 -3.35
N ILE A 615 31.41 26.25 -3.71
CA ILE A 615 32.26 25.48 -2.78
C ILE A 615 33.66 25.29 -3.36
N THR A 616 34.69 25.40 -2.52
CA THR A 616 36.06 25.04 -2.87
C THR A 616 36.56 23.95 -1.92
N VAL A 617 36.96 22.79 -2.46
CA VAL A 617 37.53 21.66 -1.72
C VAL A 617 39.04 21.65 -1.91
N ILE A 618 39.81 21.85 -0.85
CA ILE A 618 41.28 21.77 -0.87
C ILE A 618 41.69 20.47 -0.18
N ILE A 619 42.21 19.52 -0.95
CA ILE A 619 42.61 18.19 -0.48
C ILE A 619 43.92 18.32 0.30
N GLY A 620 43.90 17.90 1.57
CA GLY A 620 45.08 17.85 2.42
C GLY A 620 45.68 16.46 2.55
N SER A 621 46.83 16.36 3.21
CA SER A 621 47.53 15.08 3.47
C SER A 621 46.75 14.09 4.33
N ASP A 622 45.69 14.52 5.00
CA ASP A 622 44.79 13.68 5.78
C ASP A 622 43.90 12.78 4.90
N TYR A 623 43.69 13.15 3.63
CA TYR A 623 42.90 12.34 2.70
C TYR A 623 43.68 11.13 2.15
N THR A 624 45.01 11.20 2.10
CA THR A 624 45.87 10.14 1.55
C THR A 624 46.54 9.25 2.61
N LYS A 625 46.26 9.48 3.90
CA LYS A 625 46.97 8.86 5.04
C LYS A 625 46.28 7.66 5.65
#